data_AF-A0A7L4QPZ1-F1
#
_entry.id   AF-A0A7L4QPZ1-F1
#
_cell.length_a   1.000
_cell.length_b   1.000
_cell.length_c   1.000
_cell.angle_alpha   90.00
_cell.angle_beta   90.00
_cell.angle_gamma   90.00
#
_symmetry.space_group_name_H-M   'P 1'
#
loop_
_entity.id
_entity.type
_entity.pdbx_description
1 polymer ?
#
loop_
_entity_poly.entity_id
_entity_poly.type
_entity_poly.pdbx_seq_one_letter_code
_entity_poly.pdbx_strand_id
1 'polypeptide(L)'
;YYNDVDYTCYDIGTTGLVLLKFVERAIELELNPFDDDPGSPTYYEYSEQVIAAFDYLFGYAAEDGDRIFIDPPCIIDVYSTSIVMMDIAATHDPDRTISTGALNGETFQYALNGMMNYTVYAQNIQEGPDPDCDEGGWGYYARHDGTSDQSNSGYATLGLGFAEAASEFGLSIPQQVKDRLDVFIGNVQVASGPYEGGSIYNSCWVSPDWINVLKTGNLMYELALVGYDESDERVQDAISFIETYYFNYGGNADGAGWRGDYQAMFTMMKGFEAYGIETIEVGGFDINWIRHQLVRERFRLHS
;
A
#
# COMPACT_ATOMS: atom_id res chain seq x y z
N TYR A 1 -17.73 -12.15 -23.48
CA TYR A 1 -17.56 -12.58 -22.08
C TYR A 1 -16.93 -11.45 -21.27
N TYR A 2 -17.55 -10.27 -21.25
CA TYR A 2 -17.14 -9.10 -20.47
C TYR A 2 -18.40 -8.26 -20.21
N ASN A 3 -19.33 -8.81 -19.43
CA ASN A 3 -20.56 -8.11 -19.02
C ASN A 3 -20.94 -8.62 -17.63
N ASP A 4 -20.00 -8.45 -16.70
CA ASP A 4 -20.14 -8.40 -15.24
C ASP A 4 -18.69 -8.36 -14.75
N VAL A 5 -18.10 -7.16 -14.73
CA VAL A 5 -16.89 -6.96 -13.93
C VAL A 5 -17.37 -7.10 -12.50
N ASP A 6 -16.91 -8.14 -11.81
CA ASP A 6 -17.31 -8.43 -10.44
C ASP A 6 -16.96 -7.21 -9.56
N TYR A 7 -17.95 -6.37 -9.25
CA TYR A 7 -17.77 -5.15 -8.46
C TYR A 7 -17.11 -5.44 -7.10
N THR A 8 -17.25 -6.68 -6.64
CA THR A 8 -16.66 -7.24 -5.42
C THR A 8 -15.15 -6.97 -5.28
N CYS A 9 -14.39 -6.98 -6.38
CA CYS A 9 -12.95 -6.73 -6.35
C CYS A 9 -12.60 -5.29 -5.94
N TYR A 10 -13.32 -4.34 -6.54
CA TYR A 10 -13.16 -2.93 -6.23
C TYR A 10 -13.70 -2.61 -4.84
N ASP A 11 -14.77 -3.31 -4.43
CA ASP A 11 -15.38 -3.13 -3.12
C ASP A 11 -14.43 -3.55 -1.99
N ILE A 12 -13.68 -4.65 -2.13
CA ILE A 12 -12.70 -5.08 -1.10
C ILE A 12 -11.57 -4.07 -0.93
N GLY A 13 -10.93 -3.66 -2.03
CA GLY A 13 -9.85 -2.68 -1.96
C GLY A 13 -10.33 -1.32 -1.43
N THR A 14 -11.50 -0.87 -1.87
CA THR A 14 -12.09 0.40 -1.42
C THR A 14 -12.51 0.34 0.05
N THR A 15 -13.18 -0.73 0.48
CA THR A 15 -13.58 -0.93 1.87
C THR A 15 -12.38 -0.95 2.80
N GLY A 16 -11.31 -1.67 2.45
CA GLY A 16 -10.09 -1.68 3.24
C GLY A 16 -9.44 -0.30 3.35
N LEU A 17 -9.24 0.42 2.23
CA LEU A 17 -8.66 1.78 2.29
C LEU A 17 -9.52 2.78 3.08
N VAL A 18 -10.84 2.63 3.07
CA VAL A 18 -11.75 3.45 3.88
C VAL A 18 -11.68 3.03 5.36
N LEU A 19 -11.63 1.73 5.65
CA LEU A 19 -11.47 1.18 6.99
C LEU A 19 -10.18 1.69 7.64
N LEU A 20 -9.05 1.62 6.93
CA LEU A 20 -7.77 2.16 7.38
C LEU A 20 -7.92 3.59 7.90
N LYS A 21 -8.65 4.44 7.17
CA LYS A 21 -8.85 5.84 7.55
C LYS A 21 -9.78 6.02 8.75
N PHE A 22 -10.80 5.17 8.91
CA PHE A 22 -11.61 5.18 10.13
C PHE A 22 -10.80 4.73 11.35
N VAL A 23 -9.97 3.69 11.21
CA VAL A 23 -9.09 3.21 12.29
C VAL A 23 -8.06 4.26 12.67
N GLU A 24 -7.26 4.75 11.71
CA GLU A 24 -6.26 5.81 11.95
C GLU A 24 -6.92 7.04 12.62
N ARG A 25 -8.12 7.42 12.18
CA ARG A 25 -8.86 8.55 12.76
C ARG A 25 -9.27 8.30 14.22
N ALA A 26 -9.69 7.10 14.57
CA ALA A 26 -10.02 6.77 15.96
C ALA A 26 -8.77 6.90 16.85
N ILE A 27 -7.63 6.37 16.39
CA ILE A 27 -6.35 6.44 17.10
C ILE A 27 -5.86 7.89 17.26
N GLU A 28 -5.93 8.72 16.20
CA GLU A 28 -5.62 10.15 16.26
C GLU A 28 -6.44 10.93 17.30
N LEU A 29 -7.68 10.46 17.56
CA LEU A 29 -8.59 11.05 18.52
C LEU A 29 -8.46 10.45 19.93
N GLU A 30 -7.52 9.51 20.13
CA GLU A 30 -7.36 8.74 21.37
C GLU A 30 -8.63 7.95 21.75
N LEU A 31 -9.37 7.46 20.76
CA LEU A 31 -10.58 6.64 20.90
C LEU A 31 -10.31 5.19 20.53
N ASN A 32 -11.17 4.27 20.97
CA ASN A 32 -11.09 2.87 20.58
C ASN A 32 -11.94 2.65 19.31
N PRO A 33 -11.35 2.20 18.19
CA PRO A 33 -12.08 1.99 16.93
C PRO A 33 -13.21 0.96 17.04
N PHE A 34 -13.23 0.12 18.08
CA PHE A 34 -14.23 -0.92 18.30
C PHE A 34 -15.22 -0.61 19.44
N ASP A 35 -15.12 0.55 20.08
CA ASP A 35 -15.99 0.92 21.20
C ASP A 35 -17.28 1.57 20.69
N ASP A 36 -18.37 0.81 20.79
CA ASP A 36 -19.71 1.17 20.31
C ASP A 36 -20.65 1.63 21.43
N ASP A 37 -20.16 1.77 22.68
CA ASP A 37 -20.97 2.27 23.80
C ASP A 37 -20.90 3.81 23.87
N PRO A 38 -21.98 4.56 23.56
CA PRO A 38 -21.96 6.02 23.63
C PRO A 38 -21.75 6.59 25.04
N GLY A 39 -21.84 5.75 26.09
CA GLY A 39 -21.51 6.09 27.47
C GLY A 39 -20.02 5.93 27.81
N SER A 40 -19.23 5.31 26.95
CA SER A 40 -17.81 5.05 27.16
C SER A 40 -16.93 6.28 26.87
N PRO A 41 -15.86 6.53 27.65
CA PRO A 41 -14.91 7.60 27.37
C PRO A 41 -14.09 7.37 26.09
N THR A 42 -14.06 6.14 25.57
CA THR A 42 -13.33 5.77 24.34
C THR A 42 -14.25 5.52 23.15
N TYR A 43 -15.54 5.86 23.28
CA TYR A 43 -16.56 5.70 22.23
C TYR A 43 -16.12 6.30 20.90
N TYR A 44 -16.25 5.53 19.82
CA TYR A 44 -16.04 6.02 18.47
C TYR A 44 -17.33 5.96 17.67
N GLU A 45 -17.77 7.10 17.13
CA GLU A 45 -19.06 7.20 16.43
C GLU A 45 -19.17 6.33 15.17
N TYR A 46 -18.05 5.84 14.65
CA TYR A 46 -17.98 4.95 13.48
C TYR A 46 -17.57 3.51 13.82
N SER A 47 -17.60 3.12 15.10
CA SER A 47 -17.18 1.77 15.51
C SER A 47 -18.02 0.66 14.87
N GLU A 48 -19.33 0.86 14.70
CA GLU A 48 -20.19 -0.08 13.97
C GLU A 48 -19.71 -0.28 12.52
N GLN A 49 -19.29 0.78 11.82
CA GLN A 49 -18.78 0.71 10.45
C GLN A 49 -17.41 0.03 10.40
N VAL A 50 -16.55 0.29 11.39
CA VAL A 50 -15.26 -0.39 11.54
C VAL A 50 -15.46 -1.90 11.69
N ILE A 51 -16.33 -2.31 12.62
CA ILE A 51 -16.64 -3.73 12.87
C ILE A 51 -17.23 -4.38 11.61
N ALA A 52 -18.20 -3.74 10.97
CA ALA A 52 -18.83 -4.27 9.77
C ALA A 52 -17.87 -4.40 8.58
N ALA A 53 -16.91 -3.46 8.44
CA ALA A 53 -15.90 -3.52 7.39
C ALA A 53 -14.91 -4.67 7.62
N PHE A 54 -14.42 -4.86 8.85
CA PHE A 54 -13.59 -6.02 9.18
C PHE A 54 -14.35 -7.33 8.93
N ASP A 55 -15.60 -7.42 9.37
CA ASP A 55 -16.43 -8.62 9.15
C ASP A 55 -16.63 -8.93 7.65
N TYR A 56 -16.81 -7.89 6.83
CA TYR A 56 -16.88 -8.03 5.38
C TYR A 56 -15.56 -8.54 4.79
N LEU A 57 -14.42 -7.96 5.17
CA LEU A 57 -13.10 -8.32 4.65
C LEU A 57 -12.70 -9.74 5.07
N PHE A 58 -12.87 -10.11 6.34
CA PHE A 58 -12.60 -11.46 6.83
C PHE A 58 -13.56 -12.51 6.29
N GLY A 59 -14.71 -12.11 5.74
CA GLY A 59 -15.58 -12.99 4.97
C GLY A 59 -14.90 -13.62 3.74
N TYR A 60 -13.81 -13.03 3.25
CA TYR A 60 -13.00 -13.53 2.13
C TYR A 60 -11.66 -14.14 2.57
N ALA A 61 -11.42 -14.29 3.87
CA ALA A 61 -10.18 -14.89 4.35
C ALA A 61 -10.09 -16.38 4.01
N ALA A 62 -8.92 -16.80 3.54
CA ALA A 62 -8.54 -18.17 3.26
C ALA A 62 -7.23 -18.53 3.96
N GLU A 63 -7.02 -19.82 4.22
CA GLU A 63 -5.84 -20.36 4.89
C GLU A 63 -5.17 -21.46 4.04
N ASP A 64 -3.84 -21.39 3.90
CA ASP A 64 -3.00 -22.43 3.30
C ASP A 64 -1.76 -22.70 4.17
N GLY A 65 -1.95 -23.56 5.18
CA GLY A 65 -0.93 -23.83 6.19
C GLY A 65 -0.83 -22.68 7.19
N ASP A 66 0.34 -22.08 7.30
CA ASP A 66 0.63 -20.90 8.14
C ASP A 66 0.44 -19.57 7.39
N ARG A 67 -0.14 -19.62 6.18
CA ARG A 67 -0.38 -18.47 5.31
C ARG A 67 -1.86 -18.14 5.29
N ILE A 68 -2.18 -16.88 5.51
CA ILE A 68 -3.53 -16.35 5.51
C ILE A 68 -3.60 -15.29 4.42
N PHE A 69 -4.65 -15.29 3.61
CA PHE A 69 -4.81 -14.31 2.55
C PHE A 69 -6.29 -14.00 2.33
N ILE A 70 -6.55 -12.87 1.69
CA ILE A 70 -7.87 -12.49 1.24
C ILE A 70 -8.03 -13.04 -0.17
N ASP A 71 -8.96 -13.98 -0.35
CA ASP A 71 -9.24 -14.69 -1.61
C ASP A 71 -10.57 -14.21 -2.23
N PRO A 72 -10.58 -13.00 -2.82
CA PRO A 72 -11.76 -12.54 -3.53
C PRO A 72 -12.01 -13.39 -4.79
N PRO A 73 -13.20 -13.34 -5.39
CA PRO A 73 -13.51 -14.07 -6.63
C PRO A 73 -12.73 -13.60 -7.88
N CYS A 74 -11.68 -12.79 -7.69
CA CYS A 74 -10.83 -12.22 -8.73
C CYS A 74 -9.36 -12.23 -8.34
N ILE A 75 -8.51 -12.06 -9.34
CA ILE A 75 -7.07 -12.25 -9.24
C ILE A 75 -6.42 -10.97 -8.66
N ILE A 76 -6.55 -10.73 -7.35
CA ILE A 76 -5.97 -9.58 -6.63
C ILE A 76 -5.60 -9.92 -5.17
N ASP A 77 -5.31 -11.18 -4.85
CA ASP A 77 -5.14 -11.66 -3.47
C ASP A 77 -4.00 -10.93 -2.72
N VAL A 78 -2.86 -10.62 -3.37
CA VAL A 78 -1.74 -9.90 -2.74
C VAL A 78 -2.17 -8.48 -2.42
N TYR A 79 -2.83 -7.80 -3.36
CA TYR A 79 -3.33 -6.44 -3.17
C TYR A 79 -4.30 -6.36 -2.00
N SER A 80 -5.32 -7.22 -2.00
CA SER A 80 -6.35 -7.25 -0.96
C SER A 80 -5.78 -7.65 0.40
N THR A 81 -4.93 -8.67 0.44
CA THR A 81 -4.26 -9.10 1.69
C THR A 81 -3.43 -7.96 2.27
N SER A 82 -2.66 -7.28 1.44
CA SER A 82 -1.78 -6.20 1.91
C SER A 82 -2.54 -5.00 2.46
N ILE A 83 -3.72 -4.69 1.89
CA ILE A 83 -4.60 -3.66 2.45
C ILE A 83 -5.14 -4.08 3.82
N VAL A 84 -5.62 -5.32 3.95
CA VAL A 84 -6.12 -5.81 5.25
C VAL A 84 -5.01 -5.90 6.30
N MET A 85 -3.76 -6.17 5.89
CA MET A 85 -2.61 -6.06 6.80
C MET A 85 -2.46 -4.65 7.36
N MET A 86 -2.60 -3.60 6.53
CA MET A 86 -2.58 -2.21 7.00
C MET A 86 -3.73 -1.94 7.98
N ASP A 87 -4.94 -2.42 7.67
CA ASP A 87 -6.12 -2.24 8.53
C ASP A 87 -5.91 -2.85 9.92
N ILE A 88 -5.45 -4.10 9.98
CA ILE A 88 -5.19 -4.80 11.25
C ILE A 88 -4.07 -4.10 12.02
N ALA A 89 -2.94 -3.81 11.36
CA ALA A 89 -1.79 -3.18 12.00
C ALA A 89 -2.14 -1.82 12.61
N ALA A 90 -2.94 -1.00 11.91
CA ALA A 90 -3.36 0.32 12.38
C ALA A 90 -4.24 0.29 13.64
N THR A 91 -4.81 -0.88 14.00
CA THR A 91 -5.66 -1.00 15.19
C THR A 91 -4.86 -1.01 16.50
N HIS A 92 -3.58 -1.42 16.44
CA HIS A 92 -2.75 -1.70 17.63
C HIS A 92 -3.40 -2.67 18.64
N ASP A 93 -4.32 -3.54 18.19
CA ASP A 93 -5.07 -4.46 19.04
C ASP A 93 -4.84 -5.94 18.63
N PRO A 94 -3.69 -6.54 19.00
CA PRO A 94 -3.35 -7.90 18.61
C PRO A 94 -4.30 -8.96 19.19
N ASP A 95 -4.98 -8.67 20.29
CA ASP A 95 -5.87 -9.60 21.00
C ASP A 95 -7.32 -9.56 20.46
N ARG A 96 -7.65 -8.61 19.58
CA ARG A 96 -8.98 -8.51 18.97
C ARG A 96 -9.35 -9.81 18.27
N THR A 97 -10.47 -10.40 18.69
CA THR A 97 -11.00 -11.63 18.09
C THR A 97 -11.81 -11.34 16.83
N ILE A 98 -11.59 -12.13 15.78
CA ILE A 98 -12.35 -12.11 14.53
C ILE A 98 -13.67 -12.87 14.72
N SER A 99 -14.79 -12.28 14.27
CA SER A 99 -16.16 -12.80 14.47
C SER A 99 -16.76 -13.54 13.28
N THR A 100 -16.06 -13.56 12.14
CA THR A 100 -16.62 -13.97 10.86
C THR A 100 -15.60 -14.72 9.99
N GLY A 101 -16.10 -15.39 8.94
CA GLY A 101 -15.26 -16.05 7.94
C GLY A 101 -14.53 -17.29 8.46
N ALA A 102 -13.50 -17.70 7.71
CA ALA A 102 -12.66 -18.85 8.05
C ALA A 102 -11.87 -18.66 9.35
N LEU A 103 -11.57 -17.42 9.71
CA LEU A 103 -10.76 -17.05 10.88
C LEU A 103 -11.61 -16.77 12.14
N ASN A 104 -12.90 -17.12 12.14
CA ASN A 104 -13.77 -16.86 13.29
C ASN A 104 -13.23 -17.53 14.58
N GLY A 105 -13.01 -16.71 15.61
CA GLY A 105 -12.43 -17.12 16.89
C GLY A 105 -10.92 -16.94 16.99
N GLU A 106 -10.24 -16.65 15.88
CA GLU A 106 -8.81 -16.30 15.87
C GLU A 106 -8.61 -14.82 16.20
N THR A 107 -7.37 -14.44 16.52
CA THR A 107 -7.02 -13.06 16.84
C THR A 107 -6.45 -12.31 15.64
N PHE A 108 -6.43 -10.99 15.75
CA PHE A 108 -5.72 -10.11 14.81
C PHE A 108 -4.23 -10.45 14.76
N GLN A 109 -3.60 -10.84 15.87
CA GLN A 109 -2.23 -11.34 15.87
C GLN A 109 -2.04 -12.56 14.98
N TYR A 110 -2.95 -13.54 15.09
CA TYR A 110 -2.90 -14.75 14.27
C TYR A 110 -3.06 -14.41 12.78
N ALA A 111 -4.07 -13.59 12.47
CA ALA A 111 -4.35 -13.16 11.11
C ALA A 111 -3.17 -12.38 10.49
N LEU A 112 -2.67 -11.35 11.15
CA LEU A 112 -1.60 -10.50 10.62
C LEU A 112 -0.29 -11.29 10.42
N ASN A 113 0.05 -12.18 11.36
CA ASN A 113 1.22 -13.06 11.21
C ASN A 113 1.07 -14.00 10.01
N GLY A 114 -0.11 -14.60 9.80
CA GLY A 114 -0.36 -15.45 8.65
C GLY A 114 -0.38 -14.68 7.32
N MET A 115 -0.90 -13.45 7.31
CA MET A 115 -0.87 -12.56 6.14
C MET A 115 0.55 -12.10 5.79
N MET A 116 1.38 -11.88 6.81
CA MET A 116 2.81 -11.63 6.61
C MET A 116 3.50 -12.85 6.00
N ASN A 117 3.26 -14.06 6.51
CA ASN A 117 3.78 -15.28 5.92
C ASN A 117 3.35 -15.47 4.46
N TYR A 118 2.08 -15.18 4.15
CA TYR A 118 1.58 -15.21 2.78
C TYR A 118 2.32 -14.22 1.88
N THR A 119 2.43 -12.97 2.31
CA THR A 119 3.06 -11.91 1.49
C THR A 119 4.56 -12.18 1.28
N VAL A 120 5.25 -12.73 2.28
CA VAL A 120 6.64 -13.21 2.14
C VAL A 120 6.73 -14.38 1.14
N TYR A 121 5.79 -15.33 1.21
CA TYR A 121 5.72 -16.44 0.26
C TYR A 121 5.42 -15.96 -1.17
N ALA A 122 4.55 -14.97 -1.31
CA ALA A 122 4.03 -14.46 -2.57
C ALA A 122 5.07 -13.68 -3.39
N GLN A 123 6.12 -13.16 -2.75
CA GLN A 123 7.20 -12.44 -3.43
C GLN A 123 7.79 -13.31 -4.54
N ASN A 124 7.93 -12.74 -5.73
CA ASN A 124 8.52 -13.45 -6.85
C ASN A 124 10.01 -13.68 -6.56
N ILE A 125 10.40 -14.94 -6.61
CA ILE A 125 11.78 -15.39 -6.44
C ILE A 125 12.26 -15.94 -7.77
N GLN A 126 13.50 -15.64 -8.16
CA GLN A 126 14.05 -16.21 -9.38
C GLN A 126 14.35 -17.71 -9.16
N GLU A 127 13.49 -18.58 -9.69
CA GLU A 127 13.73 -20.03 -9.76
C GLU A 127 13.81 -20.56 -11.22
N GLY A 128 13.72 -19.68 -12.22
CA GLY A 128 13.65 -20.01 -13.66
C GLY A 128 14.64 -19.27 -14.58
N PRO A 129 14.67 -19.57 -15.89
CA PRO A 129 15.59 -18.96 -16.88
C PRO A 129 15.16 -17.56 -17.37
N ASP A 130 14.08 -17.01 -16.82
CA ASP A 130 13.46 -15.76 -17.23
C ASP A 130 14.17 -14.53 -16.63
N PRO A 131 14.04 -13.35 -17.28
CA PRO A 131 14.87 -12.19 -17.00
C PRO A 131 14.77 -11.70 -15.54
N ASP A 132 15.92 -11.26 -15.00
CA ASP A 132 16.17 -10.76 -13.64
C ASP A 132 15.24 -9.61 -13.16
N CYS A 133 14.29 -9.16 -14.00
CA CYS A 133 13.43 -8.00 -13.81
C CYS A 133 12.24 -8.22 -12.86
N ASP A 134 11.74 -9.45 -12.72
CA ASP A 134 10.60 -9.77 -11.85
C ASP A 134 11.03 -10.07 -10.41
N GLU A 135 12.31 -10.40 -10.21
CA GLU A 135 12.82 -10.81 -8.91
C GLU A 135 12.58 -9.73 -7.86
N GLY A 136 11.96 -10.16 -6.75
CA GLY A 136 11.73 -9.33 -5.58
C GLY A 136 10.50 -8.44 -5.61
N GLY A 137 9.81 -8.36 -6.75
CA GLY A 137 8.48 -7.75 -6.84
C GLY A 137 7.35 -8.70 -6.47
N TRP A 138 6.11 -8.19 -6.54
CA TRP A 138 4.88 -8.94 -6.34
C TRP A 138 3.92 -8.72 -7.50
N GLY A 139 3.36 -9.82 -7.99
CA GLY A 139 2.17 -9.78 -8.84
C GLY A 139 0.89 -9.85 -8.01
N TYR A 140 -0.26 -9.74 -8.69
CA TYR A 140 -1.58 -9.77 -8.06
C TYR A 140 -1.93 -11.11 -7.37
N TYR A 141 -1.12 -12.14 -7.58
CA TYR A 141 -1.23 -13.46 -6.96
C TYR A 141 0.14 -14.04 -6.66
N ALA A 142 0.20 -14.98 -5.71
CA ALA A 142 1.46 -15.50 -5.22
C ALA A 142 2.28 -16.26 -6.28
N ARG A 143 3.60 -15.97 -6.34
CA ARG A 143 4.63 -16.71 -7.10
C ARG A 143 4.25 -16.98 -8.55
N HIS A 144 4.10 -15.92 -9.31
CA HIS A 144 3.90 -16.04 -10.74
C HIS A 144 4.91 -15.22 -11.52
N ASP A 145 5.83 -15.93 -12.16
CA ASP A 145 6.85 -15.38 -13.04
C ASP A 145 6.21 -14.46 -14.10
N GLY A 146 6.83 -13.31 -14.40
CA GLY A 146 6.32 -12.37 -15.38
C GLY A 146 5.25 -11.39 -14.88
N THR A 147 4.88 -11.43 -13.60
CA THR A 147 3.76 -10.59 -13.07
C THR A 147 4.14 -9.56 -12.03
N SER A 148 5.42 -9.40 -11.67
CA SER A 148 5.80 -8.35 -10.75
C SER A 148 5.36 -7.00 -11.31
N ASP A 149 4.65 -6.20 -10.52
CA ASP A 149 4.02 -4.97 -10.98
C ASP A 149 4.19 -3.90 -9.91
N GLN A 150 4.76 -2.75 -10.25
CA GLN A 150 5.05 -1.70 -9.28
C GLN A 150 3.84 -1.14 -8.53
N SER A 151 2.64 -1.20 -9.11
CA SER A 151 1.45 -0.81 -8.35
C SER A 151 1.18 -1.83 -7.25
N ASN A 152 1.29 -3.12 -7.53
CA ASN A 152 1.01 -4.18 -6.58
C ASN A 152 2.17 -4.44 -5.58
N SER A 153 3.42 -4.43 -6.03
CA SER A 153 4.63 -4.43 -5.18
C SER A 153 4.57 -3.31 -4.13
N GLY A 154 4.11 -2.11 -4.53
CA GLY A 154 3.92 -1.01 -3.59
C GLY A 154 2.90 -1.30 -2.49
N TYR A 155 1.76 -1.93 -2.82
CA TYR A 155 0.80 -2.31 -1.78
C TYR A 155 1.31 -3.44 -0.90
N ALA A 156 2.01 -4.43 -1.47
CA ALA A 156 2.67 -5.50 -0.71
C ALA A 156 3.66 -4.93 0.31
N THR A 157 4.47 -3.97 -0.10
CA THR A 157 5.46 -3.33 0.78
C THR A 157 4.81 -2.42 1.82
N LEU A 158 3.74 -1.70 1.47
CA LEU A 158 2.92 -0.97 2.45
C LEU A 158 2.35 -1.91 3.53
N GLY A 159 1.76 -3.04 3.14
CA GLY A 159 1.23 -4.02 4.09
C GLY A 159 2.32 -4.57 5.01
N LEU A 160 3.47 -4.96 4.45
CA LEU A 160 4.63 -5.42 5.22
C LEU A 160 5.16 -4.34 6.18
N GLY A 161 5.30 -3.10 5.71
CA GLY A 161 5.83 -2.00 6.51
C GLY A 161 4.91 -1.59 7.65
N PHE A 162 3.58 -1.58 7.43
CA PHE A 162 2.60 -1.39 8.50
C PHE A 162 2.70 -2.50 9.56
N ALA A 163 2.80 -3.76 9.13
CA ALA A 163 2.93 -4.90 10.04
C ALA A 163 4.21 -4.83 10.89
N GLU A 164 5.35 -4.44 10.30
CA GLU A 164 6.63 -4.26 11.01
C GLU A 164 6.60 -3.05 11.97
N ALA A 165 5.91 -1.97 11.59
CA ALA A 165 5.82 -0.76 12.41
C ALA A 165 4.88 -0.91 13.62
N ALA A 166 3.88 -1.79 13.56
CA ALA A 166 2.94 -2.05 14.64
C ALA A 166 3.59 -2.89 15.75
N SER A 167 4.32 -2.23 16.64
CA SER A 167 5.17 -2.86 17.66
C SER A 167 4.44 -3.82 18.59
N GLU A 168 3.15 -3.60 18.80
CA GLU A 168 2.26 -4.44 19.60
C GLU A 168 2.12 -5.86 19.04
N PHE A 169 2.25 -6.01 17.72
CA PHE A 169 2.20 -7.29 17.03
C PHE A 169 3.56 -8.02 17.00
N GLY A 170 4.66 -7.31 17.26
CA GLY A 170 6.01 -7.88 17.36
C GLY A 170 6.52 -8.57 16.09
N LEU A 171 6.03 -8.16 14.92
CA LEU A 171 6.38 -8.74 13.62
C LEU A 171 7.61 -8.05 13.02
N SER A 172 8.36 -8.79 12.17
CA SER A 172 9.56 -8.27 11.52
C SER A 172 9.70 -8.82 10.11
N ILE A 173 10.06 -7.98 9.15
CA ILE A 173 10.23 -8.40 7.76
C ILE A 173 11.55 -9.17 7.64
N PRO A 174 11.55 -10.41 7.11
CA PRO A 174 12.78 -11.14 6.89
C PRO A 174 13.74 -10.37 5.97
N GLN A 175 15.02 -10.25 6.34
CA GLN A 175 16.01 -9.47 5.56
C GLN A 175 16.08 -9.89 4.09
N GLN A 176 15.99 -11.19 3.79
CA GLN A 176 15.97 -11.72 2.42
C GLN A 176 14.83 -11.17 1.54
N VAL A 177 13.74 -10.69 2.13
CA VAL A 177 12.62 -10.05 1.40
C VAL A 177 13.01 -8.64 1.00
N LYS A 178 13.66 -7.90 1.90
CA LYS A 178 14.21 -6.56 1.63
C LYS A 178 15.34 -6.62 0.60
N ASP A 179 16.24 -7.61 0.72
CA ASP A 179 17.34 -7.80 -0.23
C ASP A 179 16.83 -8.06 -1.65
N ARG A 180 15.77 -8.86 -1.80
CA ARG A 180 15.12 -9.09 -3.10
C ARG A 180 14.37 -7.85 -3.59
N LEU A 181 13.65 -7.16 -2.71
CA LEU A 181 12.98 -5.91 -3.07
C LEU A 181 13.96 -4.86 -3.61
N ASP A 182 15.19 -4.77 -3.07
CA ASP A 182 16.22 -3.88 -3.60
C ASP A 182 16.64 -4.21 -5.05
N VAL A 183 16.62 -5.49 -5.43
CA VAL A 183 16.80 -5.91 -6.83
C VAL A 183 15.65 -5.38 -7.70
N PHE A 184 14.40 -5.56 -7.25
CA PHE A 184 13.23 -5.06 -7.96
C PHE A 184 13.26 -3.53 -8.13
N ILE A 185 13.57 -2.79 -7.07
CA ILE A 185 13.76 -1.33 -7.07
C ILE A 185 14.76 -0.91 -8.16
N GLY A 186 15.91 -1.59 -8.22
CA GLY A 186 16.94 -1.33 -9.24
C GLY A 186 16.48 -1.57 -10.68
N ASN A 187 15.47 -2.42 -10.87
CA ASN A 187 14.88 -2.72 -12.18
C ASN A 187 13.80 -1.72 -12.59
N VAL A 188 13.04 -1.16 -11.64
CA VAL A 188 11.87 -0.31 -11.94
C VAL A 188 12.14 1.18 -11.85
N GLN A 189 13.21 1.62 -11.19
CA GLN A 189 13.56 3.04 -11.16
C GLN A 189 14.21 3.48 -12.47
N VAL A 190 13.74 4.60 -13.03
CA VAL A 190 14.25 5.16 -14.28
C VAL A 190 15.57 5.88 -14.01
N ALA A 191 16.67 5.29 -14.47
CA ALA A 191 18.03 5.75 -14.17
C ALA A 191 18.53 6.94 -15.00
N SER A 192 17.82 7.34 -16.07
CA SER A 192 18.22 8.52 -16.88
C SER A 192 17.12 8.99 -17.82
N GLY A 193 17.23 10.24 -18.26
CA GLY A 193 16.38 10.80 -19.32
C GLY A 193 15.32 11.75 -18.78
N PRO A 194 14.29 12.11 -19.59
CA PRO A 194 13.32 13.13 -19.21
C PRO A 194 12.43 12.75 -18.01
N TYR A 195 12.44 11.47 -17.60
CA TYR A 195 11.65 10.91 -16.51
C TYR A 195 12.52 10.23 -15.44
N GLU A 196 13.80 10.61 -15.38
CA GLU A 196 14.76 10.16 -14.35
C GLU A 196 14.17 10.29 -12.95
N GLY A 197 14.43 9.29 -12.11
CA GLY A 197 13.88 9.18 -10.76
C GLY A 197 12.46 8.63 -10.68
N GLY A 198 11.69 8.67 -11.76
CA GLY A 198 10.37 8.05 -11.82
C GLY A 198 10.43 6.52 -11.81
N SER A 199 9.27 5.88 -11.70
CA SER A 199 9.18 4.41 -11.69
C SER A 199 8.26 3.85 -12.79
N ILE A 200 8.70 2.75 -13.41
CA ILE A 200 7.94 1.95 -14.40
C ILE A 200 7.20 0.79 -13.72
N TYR A 201 6.32 0.10 -14.44
CA TYR A 201 5.61 -1.07 -13.88
C TYR A 201 6.52 -2.28 -13.67
N ASN A 202 7.30 -2.60 -14.71
CA ASN A 202 8.20 -3.74 -14.78
C ASN A 202 9.12 -3.55 -15.99
N SER A 203 10.43 -3.80 -15.85
CA SER A 203 11.41 -3.57 -16.92
C SER A 203 11.37 -4.57 -18.07
N CYS A 204 10.67 -5.69 -17.91
CA CYS A 204 10.53 -6.71 -18.94
C CYS A 204 9.30 -6.57 -19.83
N TRP A 205 8.43 -5.61 -19.56
CA TRP A 205 7.24 -5.42 -20.37
C TRP A 205 7.58 -4.70 -21.67
N VAL A 206 6.85 -5.01 -22.74
CA VAL A 206 7.11 -4.50 -24.12
C VAL A 206 7.00 -2.98 -24.23
N SER A 207 6.30 -2.35 -23.28
CA SER A 207 6.15 -0.91 -23.15
C SER A 207 6.22 -0.57 -21.66
N PRO A 208 7.43 -0.47 -21.07
CA PRO A 208 7.59 -0.14 -19.66
C PRO A 208 7.23 1.32 -19.38
N ASP A 209 7.06 2.13 -20.44
CA ASP A 209 6.49 3.48 -20.41
C ASP A 209 5.20 3.52 -19.56
N TRP A 210 4.83 4.72 -19.12
CA TRP A 210 3.83 5.09 -18.11
C TRP A 210 4.44 5.45 -16.76
N ILE A 211 5.52 6.21 -16.76
CA ILE A 211 6.21 6.66 -15.56
C ILE A 211 5.37 7.73 -14.86
N ASN A 212 4.93 7.52 -13.63
CA ASN A 212 3.96 8.39 -12.97
C ASN A 212 4.11 8.45 -11.45
N VAL A 213 3.49 9.47 -10.84
CA VAL A 213 3.57 9.73 -9.40
C VAL A 213 3.03 8.58 -8.54
N LEU A 214 2.07 7.79 -9.04
CA LEU A 214 1.58 6.62 -8.31
C LEU A 214 2.70 5.62 -8.02
N LYS A 215 3.41 5.23 -9.07
CA LYS A 215 4.51 4.26 -8.98
C LYS A 215 5.74 4.85 -8.29
N THR A 216 6.03 6.13 -8.52
CA THR A 216 7.14 6.80 -7.85
C THR A 216 6.86 6.95 -6.34
N GLY A 217 5.62 7.17 -5.93
CA GLY A 217 5.23 7.16 -4.51
C GLY A 217 5.45 5.79 -3.85
N ASN A 218 5.08 4.71 -4.54
CA ASN A 218 5.40 3.34 -4.09
C ASN A 218 6.91 3.14 -3.99
N LEU A 219 7.67 3.53 -5.02
CA LEU A 219 9.14 3.43 -5.05
C LEU A 219 9.78 4.13 -3.85
N MET A 220 9.31 5.33 -3.48
CA MET A 220 9.82 6.03 -2.31
C MET A 220 9.60 5.24 -1.01
N TYR A 221 8.41 4.65 -0.82
CA TYR A 221 8.14 3.82 0.35
C TYR A 221 9.01 2.56 0.36
N GLU A 222 9.20 1.92 -0.80
CA GLU A 222 10.05 0.75 -0.98
C GLU A 222 11.52 1.05 -0.63
N LEU A 223 12.07 2.18 -1.12
CA LEU A 223 13.41 2.66 -0.79
C LEU A 223 13.59 2.84 0.72
N ALA A 224 12.62 3.45 1.40
CA ALA A 224 12.66 3.61 2.86
C ALA A 224 12.63 2.26 3.57
N LEU A 225 11.79 1.32 3.10
CA LEU A 225 11.60 0.01 3.72
C LEU A 225 12.86 -0.87 3.64
N VAL A 226 13.62 -0.78 2.55
CA VAL A 226 14.91 -1.47 2.40
C VAL A 226 16.08 -0.71 3.06
N GLY A 227 15.86 0.52 3.53
CA GLY A 227 16.77 1.26 4.39
C GLY A 227 17.62 2.33 3.70
N TYR A 228 17.23 2.84 2.53
CA TYR A 228 17.87 4.01 1.94
C TYR A 228 17.52 5.28 2.73
N ASP A 229 18.53 6.08 3.07
CA ASP A 229 18.37 7.38 3.70
C ASP A 229 17.77 8.41 2.73
N GLU A 230 17.09 9.44 3.27
CA GLU A 230 16.51 10.53 2.47
C GLU A 230 17.53 11.17 1.51
N SER A 231 18.79 11.29 1.94
CA SER A 231 19.87 11.91 1.16
C SER A 231 20.45 11.03 0.05
N ASP A 232 20.00 9.77 -0.08
CA ASP A 232 20.46 8.90 -1.16
C ASP A 232 20.02 9.45 -2.53
N GLU A 233 20.88 9.30 -3.54
CA GLU A 233 20.64 9.79 -4.90
C GLU A 233 19.33 9.23 -5.47
N ARG A 234 19.05 7.94 -5.26
CA ARG A 234 17.80 7.31 -5.71
C ARG A 234 16.56 7.96 -5.10
N VAL A 235 16.64 8.34 -3.83
CA VAL A 235 15.53 8.96 -3.11
C VAL A 235 15.34 10.41 -3.59
N GLN A 236 16.43 11.15 -3.74
CA GLN A 236 16.40 12.52 -4.24
C GLN A 236 15.90 12.60 -5.69
N ASP A 237 16.26 11.64 -6.54
CA ASP A 237 15.75 11.57 -7.91
C ASP A 237 14.25 11.29 -7.93
N ALA A 238 13.75 10.39 -7.08
CA ALA A 238 12.33 10.12 -6.94
C ALA A 238 11.54 11.35 -6.46
N ILE A 239 12.09 12.09 -5.48
CA ILE A 239 11.53 13.38 -5.03
C ILE A 239 11.49 14.38 -6.19
N SER A 240 12.60 14.54 -6.91
CA SER A 240 12.70 15.47 -8.05
C SER A 240 11.70 15.14 -9.17
N PHE A 241 11.47 13.85 -9.44
CA PHE A 241 10.41 13.42 -10.34
C PHE A 241 9.04 13.89 -9.87
N ILE A 242 8.68 13.65 -8.60
CA ILE A 242 7.38 14.06 -8.06
C ILE A 242 7.23 15.58 -8.08
N GLU A 243 8.27 16.33 -7.73
CA GLU A 243 8.31 17.79 -7.79
C GLU A 243 8.04 18.32 -9.20
N THR A 244 8.68 17.71 -10.20
CA THR A 244 8.53 18.07 -11.61
C THR A 244 7.09 17.87 -12.11
N TYR A 245 6.43 16.80 -11.67
CA TYR A 245 5.10 16.40 -12.14
C TYR A 245 3.96 16.68 -11.15
N TYR A 246 4.26 17.35 -10.02
CA TYR A 246 3.33 17.54 -8.91
C TYR A 246 1.99 18.17 -9.30
N PHE A 247 2.00 19.07 -10.29
CA PHE A 247 0.80 19.78 -10.73
C PHE A 247 0.04 19.12 -11.89
N ASN A 248 0.54 18.00 -12.39
CA ASN A 248 -0.15 17.25 -13.44
C ASN A 248 -1.35 16.49 -12.89
N TYR A 249 -2.31 16.22 -13.77
CA TYR A 249 -3.38 15.28 -13.49
C TYR A 249 -2.84 13.85 -13.52
N GLY A 250 -3.45 12.97 -12.73
CA GLY A 250 -3.19 11.54 -12.82
C GLY A 250 -3.66 10.94 -14.14
N GLY A 251 -3.22 9.70 -14.40
CA GLY A 251 -3.56 8.96 -15.60
C GLY A 251 -2.43 8.06 -16.11
N ASN A 252 -2.73 7.39 -17.22
CA ASN A 252 -1.85 6.39 -17.83
C ASN A 252 -0.96 7.03 -18.91
N ALA A 253 -0.07 7.92 -18.51
CA ALA A 253 0.91 8.57 -19.38
C ALA A 253 2.18 8.93 -18.61
N ASP A 254 3.30 9.07 -19.32
CA ASP A 254 4.55 9.51 -18.71
C ASP A 254 4.46 10.94 -18.17
N GLY A 255 4.95 11.13 -16.95
CA GLY A 255 4.83 12.39 -16.22
C GLY A 255 3.41 12.67 -15.70
N ALA A 256 2.53 11.67 -15.62
CA ALA A 256 1.25 11.83 -14.96
C ALA A 256 1.46 12.11 -13.45
N GLY A 257 0.71 13.10 -12.95
CA GLY A 257 0.77 13.55 -11.56
C GLY A 257 -0.20 12.80 -10.66
N TRP A 258 -0.60 13.41 -9.54
CA TRP A 258 -1.55 12.81 -8.59
C TRP A 258 -2.96 13.42 -8.66
N ARG A 259 -3.14 14.57 -9.32
CA ARG A 259 -4.39 15.31 -9.21
C ARG A 259 -5.53 14.55 -9.87
N GLY A 260 -6.61 14.32 -9.12
CA GLY A 260 -7.75 13.55 -9.60
C GLY A 260 -7.56 12.04 -9.54
N ASP A 261 -6.44 11.56 -8.99
CA ASP A 261 -6.14 10.15 -8.77
C ASP A 261 -5.82 9.92 -7.29
N TYR A 262 -6.77 9.30 -6.59
CA TYR A 262 -6.67 9.09 -5.15
C TYR A 262 -5.63 8.03 -4.78
N GLN A 263 -5.33 7.07 -5.67
CA GLN A 263 -4.27 6.11 -5.42
C GLN A 263 -2.91 6.78 -5.56
N ALA A 264 -2.70 7.56 -6.63
CA ALA A 264 -1.46 8.32 -6.79
C ALA A 264 -1.21 9.30 -5.64
N MET A 265 -2.28 9.92 -5.13
CA MET A 265 -2.20 10.76 -3.95
C MET A 265 -1.80 9.95 -2.71
N PHE A 266 -2.47 8.82 -2.46
CA PHE A 266 -2.21 7.97 -1.30
C PHE A 266 -0.77 7.44 -1.28
N THR A 267 -0.28 6.89 -2.39
CA THR A 267 1.08 6.31 -2.45
C THR A 267 2.15 7.39 -2.35
N MET A 268 1.95 8.55 -2.97
CA MET A 268 2.83 9.73 -2.79
C MET A 268 2.90 10.16 -1.32
N MET A 269 1.76 10.22 -0.63
CA MET A 269 1.73 10.57 0.79
C MET A 269 2.49 9.56 1.63
N LYS A 270 2.28 8.26 1.40
CA LYS A 270 3.00 7.21 2.14
C LYS A 270 4.50 7.24 1.88
N GLY A 271 4.94 7.51 0.65
CA GLY A 271 6.35 7.74 0.33
C GLY A 271 6.96 8.92 1.09
N PHE A 272 6.27 10.06 1.17
CA PHE A 272 6.74 11.21 1.95
C PHE A 272 6.70 10.98 3.46
N GLU A 273 5.65 10.34 3.98
CA GLU A 273 5.52 9.98 5.40
C GLU A 273 6.66 9.07 5.86
N ALA A 274 7.09 8.11 5.03
CA ALA A 274 8.21 7.21 5.34
C ALA A 274 9.54 7.95 5.58
N TYR A 275 9.72 9.11 4.97
CA TYR A 275 10.89 9.97 5.15
C TYR A 275 10.66 11.17 6.09
N GLY A 276 9.43 11.36 6.61
CA GLY A 276 9.10 12.55 7.39
C GLY A 276 9.13 13.86 6.59
N ILE A 277 8.97 13.78 5.26
CA ILE A 277 8.99 14.94 4.37
C ILE A 277 7.63 15.63 4.46
N GLU A 278 7.57 16.88 4.94
CA GLU A 278 6.32 17.66 4.95
C GLU A 278 6.25 18.70 3.83
N THR A 279 7.39 19.05 3.24
CA THR A 279 7.54 20.15 2.27
C THR A 279 8.45 19.72 1.13
N ILE A 280 8.08 20.05 -0.11
CA ILE A 280 8.85 19.80 -1.34
C ILE A 280 8.98 21.10 -2.17
N GLU A 281 9.98 21.18 -3.03
CA GLU A 281 10.20 22.33 -3.91
C GLU A 281 9.55 22.10 -5.28
N VAL A 282 8.47 22.83 -5.59
CA VAL A 282 7.77 22.71 -6.88
C VAL A 282 7.89 24.01 -7.66
N GLY A 283 8.72 23.99 -8.72
CA GLY A 283 8.92 25.15 -9.59
C GLY A 283 9.51 26.37 -8.86
N GLY A 284 10.40 26.13 -7.90
CA GLY A 284 11.04 27.18 -7.09
C GLY A 284 10.21 27.67 -5.90
N PHE A 285 9.16 26.94 -5.51
CA PHE A 285 8.32 27.26 -4.35
C PHE A 285 8.19 26.07 -3.41
N ASP A 286 8.33 26.34 -2.11
CA ASP A 286 8.07 25.37 -1.06
C ASP A 286 6.56 25.08 -0.98
N ILE A 287 6.18 23.81 -1.17
CA ILE A 287 4.83 23.32 -1.00
C ILE A 287 4.77 22.40 0.21
N ASN A 288 4.05 22.81 1.24
CA ASN A 288 3.59 21.88 2.27
C ASN A 288 2.43 21.05 1.69
N TRP A 289 2.73 19.82 1.29
CA TRP A 289 1.80 18.99 0.53
C TRP A 289 0.59 18.55 1.37
N ILE A 290 0.77 18.34 2.68
CA ILE A 290 -0.30 18.03 3.64
C ILE A 290 -1.35 19.15 3.64
N ARG A 291 -0.92 20.40 3.83
CA ARG A 291 -1.83 21.56 3.85
C ARG A 291 -2.45 21.84 2.50
N HIS A 292 -1.68 21.71 1.42
CA HIS A 292 -2.17 21.98 0.06
C HIS A 292 -3.30 21.03 -0.34
N GLN A 293 -3.25 19.76 0.06
CA GLN A 293 -4.34 18.79 -0.13
C GLN A 293 -5.59 19.18 0.67
N LEU A 294 -5.45 19.47 1.97
CA LEU A 294 -6.58 19.84 2.84
C LEU A 294 -7.35 21.07 2.35
N VAL A 295 -6.64 22.04 1.76
CA VAL A 295 -7.26 23.24 1.19
C VAL A 295 -8.04 22.92 -0.09
N ARG A 296 -7.51 22.05 -0.95
CA ARG A 296 -8.19 21.67 -2.21
C ARG A 296 -9.47 20.88 -1.99
N GLU A 297 -9.49 19.93 -1.05
CA GLU A 297 -10.69 19.13 -0.76
C GLU A 297 -11.81 19.99 -0.15
N ARG A 298 -11.47 21.01 0.67
CA ARG A 298 -12.48 21.97 1.19
C ARG A 298 -13.15 22.78 0.09
N PHE A 299 -12.45 23.13 -0.99
CA PHE A 299 -13.05 23.90 -2.09
C PHE A 299 -13.89 23.05 -3.04
N ARG A 300 -13.63 21.73 -3.16
CA ARG A 300 -14.47 20.80 -3.94
C ARG A 300 -15.83 20.53 -3.29
N LEU A 301 -15.91 20.53 -1.96
CA LEU A 301 -17.19 20.37 -1.24
C LEU A 301 -18.11 21.61 -1.31
N HIS A 302 -17.63 22.72 -1.88
CA HIS A 302 -18.34 23.99 -1.97
C HIS A 302 -18.53 24.48 -3.42
N SER A 303 -18.27 23.64 -4.42
CA SER A 303 -18.46 23.91 -5.86
C SER A 303 -19.37 22.88 -6.50
#